data_AF-A0A1I6R398-F1
#
_entry.id   AF-A0A1I6R398-F1
#
_cell.length_a   1.000
_cell.length_b   1.000
_cell.length_c   1.000
_cell.angle_alpha   90.00
_cell.angle_beta   90.00
_cell.angle_gamma   90.00
#
_symmetry.space_group_name_H-M   'P 1'
#
loop_
_entity.id
_entity.type
_entity.pdbx_description
1 polymer ?
#
loop_
_entity_poly.entity_id
_entity_poly.type
_entity_poly.pdbx_seq_one_letter_code
_entity_poly.pdbx_strand_id
1 'polypeptide(L)'
;MRTGTGERPAGSPWWWLLPGLLLLGVMTAWGLLRYPELPDRIPQHIGPGGVDAWTDKSVGMAFLPVFLYAGLIAITAGCAFAVTRTTPLDEMPAPSDRWAMAAATMNGRPATAASARRVAGALLMTNALLGVALLPLCWIQWRADQTAAVPAWTWILAATAFLLSMVPTTRAWWADARVRAAGRGVSTGNGAGTAPGRDG
;
A
#
# COMPACT_ATOMS: atom_id res chain seq x y z
N MET A 1 -32.10 -2.79 22.81
CA MET A 1 -31.36 -1.69 23.44
C MET A 1 -29.95 -1.69 22.83
N ARG A 2 -29.68 -0.86 21.80
CA ARG A 2 -28.34 -0.72 21.21
C ARG A 2 -27.51 0.15 22.14
N THR A 3 -26.51 -0.43 22.81
CA THR A 3 -25.47 0.35 23.46
C THR A 3 -24.66 1.03 22.36
N GLY A 4 -24.94 2.31 22.14
CA GLY A 4 -24.14 3.16 21.26
C GLY A 4 -22.78 3.38 21.89
N THR A 5 -21.84 2.45 21.64
CA THR A 5 -20.42 2.72 21.82
C THR A 5 -20.09 3.90 20.92
N GLY A 6 -19.64 5.01 21.51
CA GLY A 6 -19.27 6.24 20.82
C GLY A 6 -18.10 6.03 19.87
N GLU A 7 -18.34 5.36 18.74
CA GLU A 7 -17.41 5.30 17.63
C GLU A 7 -17.31 6.72 17.08
N ARG A 8 -16.20 7.39 17.38
CA ARG A 8 -15.83 8.65 16.72
C ARG A 8 -15.97 8.44 15.21
N PRO A 9 -16.54 9.41 14.45
CA PRO A 9 -16.63 9.31 13.01
C PRO A 9 -15.25 8.93 12.47
N ALA A 10 -15.11 7.71 11.97
CA ALA A 10 -13.83 7.24 11.48
C ALA A 10 -13.46 8.14 10.30
N GLY A 11 -12.37 8.89 10.43
CA GLY A 11 -11.93 9.84 9.42
C GLY A 11 -11.80 9.17 8.05
N SER A 12 -12.16 9.92 7.01
CA SER A 12 -12.06 9.49 5.62
C SER A 12 -10.65 9.00 5.26
N PRO A 13 -10.43 7.78 4.74
CA PRO A 13 -9.06 7.29 4.48
C PRO A 13 -8.29 8.13 3.45
N TRP A 14 -8.96 9.02 2.70
CA TRP A 14 -8.38 9.85 1.65
C TRP A 14 -7.36 10.87 2.14
N TRP A 15 -7.37 11.26 3.42
CA TRP A 15 -6.32 12.15 3.93
C TRP A 15 -4.94 11.48 3.94
N TRP A 16 -4.87 10.15 3.92
CA TRP A 16 -3.61 9.41 3.76
C TRP A 16 -3.02 9.48 2.35
N LEU A 17 -3.75 10.04 1.37
CA LEU A 17 -3.21 10.31 0.04
C LEU A 17 -2.28 11.54 0.07
N LEU A 18 -2.50 12.46 1.02
CA LEU A 18 -1.80 13.74 1.09
C LEU A 18 -0.28 13.59 1.19
N PRO A 19 0.31 12.73 2.04
CA PRO A 19 1.75 12.54 2.10
C PRO A 19 2.35 12.10 0.76
N GLY A 20 1.66 11.20 0.03
CA GLY A 20 2.12 10.74 -1.28
C GLY A 20 2.06 11.83 -2.34
N LEU A 21 0.99 12.64 -2.37
CA LEU A 21 0.87 13.78 -3.29
C LEU A 21 1.90 14.87 -3.00
N LEU A 22 2.14 15.17 -1.72
CA LEU A 22 3.17 16.11 -1.30
C LEU A 22 4.55 15.64 -1.74
N LEU A 23 4.88 14.37 -1.51
CA LEU A 23 6.15 13.79 -1.93
C LEU A 23 6.31 13.82 -3.46
N LEU A 24 5.26 13.50 -4.21
CA LEU A 24 5.25 13.61 -5.67
C LEU A 24 5.55 15.05 -6.12
N GLY A 25 4.91 16.04 -5.47
CA GLY A 25 5.17 17.46 -5.72
C GLY A 25 6.62 17.85 -5.44
N VAL A 26 7.18 17.39 -4.31
CA VAL A 26 8.60 17.62 -3.95
C VAL A 26 9.54 17.00 -4.97
N MET A 27 9.32 15.73 -5.35
CA MET A 27 10.13 15.06 -6.37
C MET A 27 10.07 15.81 -7.71
N THR A 28 8.87 16.23 -8.11
CA THR A 28 8.66 16.98 -9.36
C THR A 28 9.41 18.32 -9.33
N ALA A 29 9.24 19.09 -8.26
CA ALA A 29 9.92 20.38 -8.10
C ALA A 29 11.44 20.21 -8.07
N TRP A 30 11.94 19.22 -7.34
CA TRP A 30 13.37 18.91 -7.30
C TRP A 30 13.92 18.53 -8.68
N GLY A 31 13.23 17.66 -9.41
CA GLY A 31 13.60 17.29 -10.78
C GLY A 31 13.61 18.48 -11.73
N LEU A 32 12.61 19.37 -11.65
CA LEU A 32 12.55 20.59 -12.48
C LEU A 32 13.71 21.55 -12.20
N LEU A 33 14.09 21.73 -10.94
CA LEU A 33 15.23 22.56 -10.56
C LEU A 33 16.56 21.97 -11.06
N ARG A 34 16.68 20.64 -11.10
CA ARG A 34 17.90 19.95 -11.54
C ARG A 34 18.00 19.79 -13.06
N TYR A 35 16.88 19.72 -13.76
CA TYR A 35 16.80 19.37 -15.17
C TYR A 35 17.73 20.21 -16.09
N PRO A 36 17.85 21.55 -15.92
CA PRO A 36 18.73 22.37 -16.77
C PRO A 36 20.21 22.02 -16.64
N GLU A 37 20.63 21.54 -15.47
CA GLU A 37 22.03 21.21 -15.15
C GLU A 37 22.39 19.76 -15.49
N LEU A 38 21.43 18.96 -15.99
CA LEU A 38 21.71 17.58 -16.31
C LEU A 38 22.61 17.47 -17.55
N PRO A 39 23.57 16.53 -17.53
CA PRO A 39 24.42 16.25 -18.68
C PRO A 39 23.60 15.78 -19.88
N ASP A 40 24.20 15.81 -21.07
CA ASP A 40 23.55 15.35 -22.31
C ASP A 40 23.21 13.87 -22.28
N ARG A 41 23.90 13.08 -21.44
CA ARG A 41 23.63 11.66 -21.23
C ARG A 41 23.30 11.36 -19.78
N ILE A 42 22.22 10.62 -19.56
CA ILE A 42 21.73 10.23 -18.24
C ILE A 42 21.71 8.71 -18.07
N PRO A 43 21.73 8.18 -16.83
CA PRO A 43 21.67 6.75 -16.59
C PRO A 43 20.42 6.11 -17.20
N GLN A 44 20.62 5.01 -17.92
CA GLN A 44 19.54 4.18 -18.46
C GLN A 44 19.40 2.87 -17.67
N HIS A 45 20.53 2.27 -17.27
CA HIS A 45 20.58 1.06 -16.46
C HIS A 45 21.67 1.21 -15.40
N ILE A 46 21.41 0.61 -14.23
CA ILE A 46 22.33 0.64 -13.09
C ILE A 46 22.49 -0.80 -12.61
N GLY A 47 23.64 -1.39 -12.93
CA GLY A 47 24.02 -2.73 -12.50
C GLY A 47 24.73 -2.73 -11.14
N PRO A 48 25.22 -3.92 -10.69
CA PRO A 48 25.93 -4.08 -9.43
C PRO A 48 27.21 -3.23 -9.31
N GLY A 49 27.83 -2.88 -10.44
CA GLY A 49 29.03 -2.02 -10.52
C GLY A 49 28.73 -0.53 -10.66
N GLY A 50 27.46 -0.11 -10.68
CA GLY A 50 27.05 1.27 -10.96
C GLY A 50 26.37 1.41 -12.33
N VAL A 51 26.43 2.59 -12.92
CA VAL A 51 25.81 2.87 -14.23
C VAL A 51 26.60 2.17 -15.33
N ASP A 52 25.97 1.21 -16.00
CA ASP A 52 26.55 0.42 -17.09
C ASP A 52 25.90 0.72 -18.46
N ALA A 53 24.77 1.44 -18.48
CA ALA A 53 24.16 1.96 -19.71
C ALA A 53 23.71 3.41 -19.56
N TRP A 54 23.87 4.18 -20.64
CA TRP A 54 23.61 5.62 -20.71
C TRP A 54 22.75 5.94 -21.94
N THR A 55 21.78 6.84 -21.77
CA THR A 55 20.88 7.31 -22.84
C THR A 55 20.91 8.83 -22.95
N ASP A 56 20.41 9.37 -24.05
CA ASP A 56 20.34 10.82 -24.25
C ASP A 56 19.30 11.45 -23.30
N LYS A 57 19.61 12.65 -22.83
CA LYS A 57 18.75 13.44 -21.96
C LYS A 57 17.42 13.69 -22.64
N SER A 58 16.36 13.26 -21.98
CA SER A 58 14.97 13.58 -22.36
C SER A 58 14.13 13.72 -21.10
N VAL A 59 13.02 14.46 -21.20
CA VAL A 59 12.07 14.62 -20.09
C VAL A 59 11.54 13.24 -19.64
N GLY A 60 11.22 12.37 -20.60
CA GLY A 60 10.71 11.02 -20.32
C GLY A 60 11.67 10.21 -19.45
N MET A 61 12.95 10.18 -19.82
CA MET A 61 13.96 9.41 -19.09
C MET A 61 14.42 10.09 -17.79
N ALA A 62 14.50 11.43 -17.76
CA ALA A 62 14.89 12.15 -16.54
C ALA A 62 13.82 12.07 -15.45
N PHE A 63 12.54 12.10 -15.81
CA PHE A 63 11.40 12.06 -14.87
C PHE A 63 10.78 10.68 -14.71
N LEU A 64 11.41 9.62 -15.24
CA LEU A 64 10.92 8.24 -15.11
C LEU A 64 10.57 7.85 -13.65
N PRO A 65 11.39 8.14 -12.63
CA PRO A 65 11.02 7.84 -11.23
C PRO A 65 9.75 8.57 -10.77
N VAL A 66 9.52 9.80 -11.24
CA VAL A 66 8.33 10.60 -10.91
C VAL A 66 7.09 10.00 -11.57
N PHE A 67 7.18 9.60 -12.84
CA PHE A 67 6.07 8.94 -13.55
C PHE A 67 5.72 7.59 -12.93
N LEU A 68 6.73 6.78 -12.58
CA LEU A 68 6.53 5.53 -11.84
C LEU A 68 5.80 5.78 -10.53
N TYR A 69 6.22 6.80 -9.77
CA TYR A 69 5.59 7.12 -8.50
C TYR A 69 4.14 7.63 -8.65
N ALA A 70 3.87 8.47 -9.65
CA ALA A 70 2.51 8.90 -9.97
C ALA A 70 1.60 7.72 -10.35
N GLY A 71 2.12 6.76 -11.13
CA GLY A 71 1.42 5.52 -11.44
C GLY A 71 1.10 4.69 -10.20
N LEU A 72 2.05 4.55 -9.28
CA LEU A 72 1.85 3.86 -8.00
C LEU A 72 0.79 4.54 -7.13
N ILE A 73 0.78 5.88 -7.06
CA ILE A 73 -0.29 6.63 -6.39
C ILE A 73 -1.66 6.29 -7.00
N ALA A 74 -1.78 6.32 -8.33
CA ALA A 74 -3.06 6.05 -9.00
C ALA A 74 -3.55 4.62 -8.73
N ILE A 75 -2.67 3.63 -8.85
CA ILE A 75 -2.99 2.21 -8.61
C ILE A 75 -3.42 2.01 -7.16
N THR A 76 -2.62 2.50 -6.20
CA THR A 76 -2.91 2.30 -4.77
C THR A 76 -4.15 3.05 -4.31
N ALA A 77 -4.43 4.24 -4.86
CA ALA A 77 -5.69 4.96 -4.65
C ALA A 77 -6.89 4.19 -5.23
N GLY A 78 -6.75 3.59 -6.41
CA GLY A 78 -7.75 2.70 -7.00
C GLY A 78 -8.01 1.46 -6.14
N CYS A 79 -6.98 0.81 -5.62
CA CYS A 79 -7.11 -0.31 -4.69
C CYS A 79 -7.78 0.12 -3.38
N ALA A 80 -7.38 1.25 -2.80
CA ALA A 80 -8.00 1.80 -1.60
C ALA A 80 -9.49 2.10 -1.82
N PHE A 81 -9.84 2.68 -2.98
CA PHE A 81 -11.23 2.87 -3.39
C PHE A 81 -11.98 1.54 -3.42
N ALA A 82 -11.47 0.54 -4.14
CA ALA A 82 -12.09 -0.77 -4.28
C ALA A 82 -12.30 -1.47 -2.93
N VAL A 83 -11.32 -1.42 -2.02
CA VAL A 83 -11.43 -1.98 -0.67
C VAL A 83 -12.56 -1.31 0.11
N THR A 84 -12.68 0.01 0.05
CA THR A 84 -13.77 0.72 0.76
C THR A 84 -15.16 0.54 0.14
N ARG A 85 -15.23 0.10 -1.13
CA ARG A 85 -16.47 -0.23 -1.83
C ARG A 85 -16.88 -1.69 -1.70
N THR A 86 -16.00 -2.54 -1.19
CA THR A 86 -16.28 -3.96 -1.00
C THR A 86 -17.17 -4.14 0.23
N THR A 87 -18.32 -4.80 0.07
CA THR A 87 -19.20 -5.15 1.20
C THR A 87 -18.41 -6.00 2.21
N PRO A 88 -18.30 -5.58 3.48
CA PRO A 88 -17.62 -6.34 4.52
C PRO A 88 -18.27 -7.69 4.83
N LEU A 89 -17.54 -8.58 5.54
CA LEU A 89 -18.03 -9.92 5.90
C LEU A 89 -19.20 -9.90 6.90
N ASP A 90 -19.20 -8.98 7.86
CA ASP A 90 -20.24 -8.84 8.89
C ASP A 90 -21.59 -8.36 8.35
N GLU A 91 -21.59 -7.73 7.16
CA GLU A 91 -22.78 -7.27 6.45
C GLU A 91 -23.31 -8.31 5.44
N MET A 92 -22.61 -9.43 5.23
CA MET A 92 -23.07 -10.45 4.30
C MET A 92 -24.20 -11.30 4.88
N PRO A 93 -25.07 -11.87 4.02
CA PRO A 93 -25.98 -12.92 4.42
C PRO A 93 -25.23 -14.10 5.06
N ALA A 94 -25.88 -14.78 6.00
CA ALA A 94 -25.37 -16.02 6.54
C ALA A 94 -25.11 -17.01 5.38
N PRO A 95 -23.93 -17.64 5.31
CA PRO A 95 -23.60 -18.51 4.20
C PRO A 95 -24.51 -19.72 4.18
N SER A 96 -25.03 -20.06 3.00
CA SER A 96 -25.89 -21.22 2.78
C SER A 96 -25.18 -22.54 3.04
N ASP A 97 -23.87 -22.60 2.79
CA ASP A 97 -23.04 -23.78 2.95
C ASP A 97 -21.56 -23.44 3.20
N ARG A 98 -20.74 -24.48 3.42
CA ARG A 98 -19.30 -24.37 3.69
C ARG A 98 -18.50 -23.79 2.51
N TRP A 99 -18.95 -23.97 1.27
CA TRP A 99 -18.28 -23.45 0.07
C TRP A 99 -18.58 -21.98 -0.14
N ALA A 100 -19.82 -21.53 0.13
CA ALA A 100 -20.18 -20.12 0.17
C ALA A 100 -19.36 -19.35 1.22
N MET A 101 -19.15 -19.96 2.40
CA MET A 101 -18.24 -19.41 3.41
C MET A 101 -16.78 -19.36 2.92
N ALA A 102 -16.28 -20.46 2.35
CA ALA A 102 -14.92 -20.52 1.82
C ALA A 102 -14.68 -19.46 0.74
N ALA A 103 -15.57 -19.34 -0.25
CA ALA A 103 -15.49 -18.34 -1.31
C ALA A 103 -15.48 -16.90 -0.77
N ALA A 104 -16.33 -16.59 0.21
CA ALA A 104 -16.34 -15.28 0.84
C ALA A 104 -15.02 -14.96 1.57
N THR A 105 -14.40 -15.95 2.21
CA THR A 105 -13.11 -15.76 2.90
C THR A 105 -11.92 -15.73 1.95
N MET A 106 -11.96 -16.48 0.84
CA MET A 106 -10.91 -16.54 -0.18
C MET A 106 -10.76 -15.21 -0.94
N ASN A 107 -11.86 -14.46 -1.10
CA ASN A 107 -11.84 -13.16 -1.79
C ASN A 107 -11.16 -12.02 -1.00
N GLY A 108 -10.53 -12.31 0.15
CA GLY A 108 -9.80 -11.31 0.93
C GLY A 108 -10.69 -10.24 1.58
N ARG A 109 -12.02 -10.42 1.56
CA ARG A 109 -13.02 -9.42 1.94
C ARG A 109 -12.82 -8.89 3.37
N PRO A 110 -12.75 -7.56 3.61
CA PRO A 110 -12.52 -7.03 4.96
C PRO A 110 -13.53 -7.54 5.98
N ALA A 111 -13.09 -7.74 7.22
CA ALA A 111 -13.95 -8.27 8.28
C ALA A 111 -15.13 -7.34 8.58
N THR A 112 -14.85 -6.03 8.60
CA THR A 112 -15.81 -4.95 8.92
C THR A 112 -15.50 -3.71 8.09
N ALA A 113 -16.44 -2.77 8.00
CA ALA A 113 -16.24 -1.48 7.33
C ALA A 113 -15.07 -0.67 7.93
N ALA A 114 -14.89 -0.72 9.26
CA ALA A 114 -13.76 -0.07 9.93
C ALA A 114 -12.42 -0.70 9.52
N SER A 115 -12.39 -2.02 9.34
CA SER A 115 -11.22 -2.72 8.84
C SER A 115 -10.89 -2.35 7.39
N ALA A 116 -11.90 -2.24 6.54
CA ALA A 116 -11.74 -1.78 5.15
C ALA A 116 -11.07 -0.39 5.09
N ARG A 117 -11.53 0.57 5.91
CA ARG A 117 -10.93 1.92 5.99
C ARG A 117 -9.49 1.88 6.49
N ARG A 118 -9.18 1.02 7.48
CA ARG A 118 -7.81 0.85 8.01
C ARG A 118 -6.87 0.29 6.94
N VAL A 119 -7.30 -0.73 6.20
CA VAL A 119 -6.53 -1.31 5.10
C VAL A 119 -6.32 -0.28 3.99
N ALA A 120 -7.35 0.46 3.61
CA ALA A 120 -7.25 1.55 2.64
C ALA A 120 -6.24 2.62 3.06
N GLY A 121 -6.32 3.12 4.30
CA GLY A 121 -5.34 4.08 4.82
C GLY A 121 -3.91 3.52 4.88
N ALA A 122 -3.75 2.25 5.25
CA ALA A 122 -2.45 1.58 5.28
C ALA A 122 -1.84 1.40 3.89
N LEU A 123 -2.65 1.10 2.86
CA LEU A 123 -2.21 1.05 1.47
C LEU A 123 -1.69 2.41 0.99
N LEU A 124 -2.43 3.49 1.27
CA LEU A 124 -2.03 4.85 0.89
C LEU A 124 -0.76 5.30 1.62
N MET A 125 -0.63 5.00 2.92
CA MET A 125 0.60 5.26 3.67
C MET A 125 1.79 4.44 3.15
N THR A 126 1.58 3.16 2.84
CA THR A 126 2.60 2.29 2.23
C THR A 126 3.11 2.89 0.93
N ASN A 127 2.20 3.41 0.09
CA ASN A 127 2.57 4.12 -1.12
C ASN A 127 3.41 5.38 -0.85
N ALA A 128 3.08 6.17 0.17
CA ALA A 128 3.91 7.32 0.57
C ALA A 128 5.35 6.90 0.92
N LEU A 129 5.51 5.84 1.72
CA LEU A 129 6.81 5.30 2.10
C LEU A 129 7.56 4.66 0.92
N LEU A 130 6.84 4.04 -0.02
CA LEU A 130 7.43 3.51 -1.24
C LEU A 130 8.00 4.65 -2.12
N GLY A 131 7.35 5.81 -2.14
CA GLY A 131 7.91 7.01 -2.79
C GLY A 131 9.23 7.45 -2.18
N VAL A 132 9.39 7.34 -0.86
CA VAL A 132 10.66 7.65 -0.18
C VAL A 132 11.77 6.71 -0.66
N ALA A 133 11.45 5.44 -0.92
CA ALA A 133 12.40 4.48 -1.48
C ALA A 133 12.86 4.82 -2.90
N LEU A 134 12.15 5.70 -3.63
CA LEU A 134 12.53 6.19 -4.95
C LEU A 134 13.43 7.42 -4.91
N LEU A 135 13.58 8.09 -3.76
CA LEU A 135 14.44 9.28 -3.64
C LEU A 135 15.91 9.01 -3.98
N PRO A 136 16.53 7.86 -3.60
CA PRO A 136 17.88 7.54 -4.04
C PRO A 136 17.98 7.41 -5.57
N LEU A 137 16.94 6.89 -6.24
CA LEU A 137 16.91 6.78 -7.70
C LEU A 137 16.80 8.16 -8.35
N CYS A 138 15.94 9.05 -7.82
CA CYS A 138 15.89 10.46 -8.22
C CYS A 138 17.25 11.14 -8.06
N TRP A 139 17.90 10.93 -6.92
CA TRP A 139 19.23 11.48 -6.67
C TRP A 139 20.23 11.03 -7.72
N ILE A 140 20.29 9.73 -8.03
CA ILE A 140 21.19 9.16 -9.05
C ILE A 140 20.91 9.75 -10.43
N GLN A 141 19.63 9.86 -10.80
CA GLN A 141 19.19 10.34 -12.12
C GLN A 141 19.46 11.82 -12.32
N TRP A 142 19.48 12.61 -11.24
CA TRP A 142 19.58 14.06 -11.29
C TRP A 142 20.95 14.62 -10.86
N ARG A 143 22.00 13.80 -10.92
CA ARG A 143 23.39 14.24 -10.70
C ARG A 143 23.86 15.12 -11.86
N ALA A 144 24.61 16.17 -11.54
CA ALA A 144 25.21 17.06 -12.55
C ALA A 144 26.32 16.35 -13.34
N ASP A 145 27.03 15.44 -12.68
CA ASP A 145 28.17 14.75 -13.26
C ASP A 145 27.80 13.38 -13.84
N GLN A 146 28.36 13.06 -15.01
CA GLN A 146 28.22 11.76 -15.67
C GLN A 146 29.13 10.72 -15.03
N THR A 147 28.88 10.33 -13.78
CA THR A 147 29.68 9.35 -13.03
C THR A 147 29.05 7.96 -13.03
N ALA A 148 29.82 6.95 -13.42
CA ALA A 148 29.38 5.56 -13.34
C ALA A 148 29.25 5.05 -11.90
N ALA A 149 30.12 5.54 -10.99
CA ALA A 149 30.11 5.12 -9.60
C ALA A 149 28.78 5.49 -8.91
N VAL A 150 28.14 4.49 -8.31
CA VAL A 150 26.96 4.67 -7.46
C VAL A 150 27.35 4.21 -6.05
N PRO A 151 27.32 5.11 -5.06
CA PRO A 151 27.66 4.74 -3.68
C PRO A 151 26.74 3.63 -3.14
N ALA A 152 27.30 2.60 -2.50
CA ALA A 152 26.51 1.47 -1.99
C ALA A 152 25.39 1.86 -1.01
N TRP A 153 25.53 2.98 -0.31
CA TRP A 153 24.51 3.47 0.62
C TRP A 153 23.17 3.79 -0.06
N THR A 154 23.15 4.16 -1.34
CA THR A 154 21.90 4.47 -2.04
C THR A 154 21.00 3.25 -2.12
N TRP A 155 21.59 2.08 -2.39
CA TRP A 155 20.89 0.79 -2.42
C TRP A 155 20.41 0.37 -1.04
N ILE A 156 21.24 0.55 -0.02
CA ILE A 156 20.88 0.24 1.38
C ILE A 156 19.68 1.11 1.80
N LEU A 157 19.71 2.41 1.51
CA LEU A 157 18.60 3.30 1.84
C LEU A 157 17.33 2.94 1.06
N ALA A 158 17.43 2.69 -0.24
CA ALA A 158 16.28 2.30 -1.06
C ALA A 158 15.66 0.98 -0.55
N ALA A 159 16.48 -0.04 -0.31
CA ALA A 159 16.03 -1.33 0.22
C ALA A 159 15.41 -1.20 1.61
N THR A 160 16.04 -0.43 2.50
CA THR A 160 15.52 -0.19 3.86
C THR A 160 14.17 0.51 3.81
N ALA A 161 14.05 1.60 3.04
CA ALA A 161 12.79 2.32 2.88
C ALA A 161 11.71 1.43 2.25
N PHE A 162 12.06 0.61 1.26
CA PHE A 162 11.15 -0.37 0.65
C PHE A 162 10.63 -1.36 1.69
N LEU A 163 11.52 -1.98 2.49
CA LEU A 163 11.11 -2.93 3.52
C LEU A 163 10.24 -2.27 4.60
N LEU A 164 10.61 -1.07 5.05
CA LEU A 164 9.82 -0.30 6.02
C LEU A 164 8.44 0.10 5.49
N SER A 165 8.32 0.31 4.18
CA SER A 165 7.03 0.62 3.55
C SER A 165 6.00 -0.49 3.71
N MET A 166 6.42 -1.75 3.94
CA MET A 166 5.52 -2.89 4.12
C MET A 166 4.90 -2.97 5.53
N VAL A 167 5.39 -2.17 6.49
CA VAL A 167 4.93 -2.23 7.89
C VAL A 167 3.44 -1.85 8.05
N PRO A 168 2.92 -0.75 7.47
CA PRO A 168 1.53 -0.34 7.64
C PRO A 168 0.54 -1.39 7.14
N THR A 169 0.75 -1.91 5.93
CA THR A 169 -0.11 -2.95 5.31
C THR A 169 -0.06 -4.25 6.11
N THR A 170 1.12 -4.71 6.52
CA THR A 170 1.27 -5.91 7.36
C THR A 170 0.49 -5.76 8.67
N ARG A 171 0.61 -4.62 9.35
CA ARG A 171 -0.12 -4.35 10.59
C ARG A 171 -1.62 -4.28 10.39
N ALA A 172 -2.09 -3.64 9.32
CA ALA A 172 -3.51 -3.56 9.00
C ALA A 172 -4.09 -4.95 8.70
N TRP A 173 -3.36 -5.76 7.94
CA TRP A 173 -3.72 -7.15 7.66
C TRP A 173 -3.81 -8.00 8.93
N TRP A 174 -2.82 -7.92 9.82
CA TRP A 174 -2.89 -8.62 11.12
C TRP A 174 -4.07 -8.18 11.97
N ALA A 175 -4.37 -6.88 12.00
CA ALA A 175 -5.51 -6.37 12.75
C ALA A 175 -6.84 -6.88 12.19
N ASP A 176 -7.00 -6.92 10.86
CA ASP A 176 -8.16 -7.51 10.19
C ASP A 176 -8.29 -9.02 10.48
N ALA A 177 -7.19 -9.77 10.37
CA ALA A 177 -7.16 -11.20 10.62
C ALA A 177 -7.60 -11.56 12.06
N ARG A 178 -7.21 -10.75 13.06
CA ARG A 178 -7.65 -10.91 14.45
C ARG A 178 -9.16 -10.71 14.62
N VAL A 179 -9.74 -9.72 13.94
CA VAL A 179 -11.20 -9.48 13.97
C VAL A 179 -11.95 -10.67 13.35
N ARG A 180 -11.46 -11.21 12.23
CA ARG A 180 -12.03 -12.42 11.61
C ARG A 180 -11.97 -13.63 12.54
N ALA A 181 -10.85 -13.81 13.25
CA ALA A 181 -10.68 -14.92 14.17
C ALA A 181 -11.66 -14.85 15.36
N ALA A 182 -11.87 -13.64 15.91
CA ALA A 182 -12.81 -13.42 17.01
C ALA A 182 -14.27 -13.71 16.58
N GLY A 183 -14.67 -13.29 15.37
CA GLY A 183 -16.00 -13.57 14.85
C GLY A 183 -16.32 -15.07 14.71
N ARG A 184 -15.33 -15.88 14.32
CA ARG A 184 -15.50 -17.34 14.18
C ARG A 184 -15.74 -18.06 15.52
N GLY A 185 -15.07 -17.62 16.59
CA GLY A 185 -15.19 -18.26 17.90
C GLY A 185 -16.58 -18.12 18.53
N VAL A 186 -17.28 -17.02 18.24
CA VAL A 186 -18.65 -16.77 18.72
C VAL A 186 -19.65 -17.70 18.04
N SER A 187 -19.48 -17.99 16.73
CA SER A 187 -20.38 -18.87 15.98
C SER A 187 -20.30 -20.34 16.40
N THR A 188 -19.13 -20.84 16.81
CA THR A 188 -18.97 -22.22 17.26
C THR A 188 -19.51 -22.47 18.67
N GLY A 189 -19.55 -21.45 19.54
CA GLY A 189 -20.04 -21.58 20.91
C GLY A 189 -21.56 -21.73 21.04
N ASN A 190 -22.34 -21.11 20.13
CA ASN A 190 -23.81 -21.18 20.17
C ASN A 190 -24.42 -22.46 19.56
N GLY A 191 -23.63 -23.31 18.90
CA GLY A 191 -24.11 -24.52 18.23
C GLY A 191 -24.11 -25.81 19.08
N ALA A 192 -23.52 -25.78 20.28
CA ALA A 192 -23.36 -26.99 21.11
C ALA A 192 -24.57 -27.29 22.04
N GLY A 193 -25.66 -26.53 21.93
CA GLY A 193 -26.71 -26.45 22.95
C GLY A 193 -28.07 -27.03 22.59
N THR A 194 -28.19 -28.08 21.78
CA THR A 194 -29.43 -28.89 21.69
C THR A 194 -29.12 -30.26 21.11
N ALA A 195 -28.69 -31.21 21.95
CA ALA A 195 -28.85 -32.62 21.63
C ALA A 195 -30.34 -32.97 21.82
N PRO A 196 -31.05 -33.48 20.81
CA PRO A 196 -32.42 -33.91 20.99
C PRO A 196 -32.46 -35.10 21.96
N GLY A 197 -33.27 -34.96 23.01
CA GLY A 197 -33.66 -36.07 23.87
C GLY A 197 -34.16 -37.22 22.99
N ARG A 198 -33.50 -38.36 23.10
CA ARG A 198 -34.03 -39.64 22.64
C ARG A 198 -35.11 -40.04 23.64
N ASP A 199 -36.33 -39.67 23.32
CA ASP A 199 -37.50 -40.26 23.97
C ASP A 199 -37.75 -41.61 23.28
N GLY A 200 -37.77 -42.66 24.10
CA GLY A 200 -37.93 -44.06 23.69
C GLY A 200 -39.38 -44.50 23.50
#